data_AF-A0A7J4QYI3-F1
#
_entry.id   AF-A0A7J4QYI3-F1
#
_cell.length_a   1.000
_cell.length_b   1.000
_cell.length_c   1.000
_cell.angle_alpha   90.00
_cell.angle_beta   90.00
_cell.angle_gamma   90.00
#
_symmetry.space_group_name_H-M   'P 1'
#
loop_
_entity.id
_entity.type
_entity.pdbx_description
1 polymer ?
#
loop_
_entity_poly.entity_id
_entity_poly.type
_entity_poly.pdbx_seq_one_letter_code
_entity_poly.pdbx_strand_id
1 'polypeptide(L)'
;MVDAQRLWKGPILDNHFHLNRKGRFLDAAKDFKNVGGTHLVLVHCPDFASPPTSINEHRATYQDTIAMAEKVRSEHDLHVRVVLGPHPAAFAHQFIRWMEQDGEKGR
;
A
#
# COMPACT_ATOMS: atom_id res chain seq x y z
N MET A 1 -27.26 25.18 -6.50
CA MET A 1 -26.94 24.98 -5.07
C MET A 1 -27.01 23.50 -4.79
N VAL A 2 -25.94 22.89 -4.27
CA VAL A 2 -25.97 21.48 -3.85
C VAL A 2 -26.73 21.44 -2.53
N ASP A 3 -27.80 20.65 -2.48
CA ASP A 3 -28.61 20.48 -1.28
C ASP A 3 -27.74 19.84 -0.17
N ALA A 4 -27.43 20.62 0.87
CA ALA A 4 -26.57 20.21 1.97
C ALA A 4 -27.13 19.00 2.74
N GLN A 5 -28.42 18.68 2.59
CA GLN A 5 -29.04 17.48 3.14
C GLN A 5 -28.69 16.19 2.40
N ARG A 6 -28.10 16.24 1.19
CA ARG A 6 -27.63 15.05 0.44
C ARG A 6 -26.15 14.72 0.64
N LEU A 7 -25.40 15.48 1.43
CA LEU A 7 -23.98 15.21 1.68
C LEU A 7 -23.82 14.04 2.67
N TRP A 8 -23.00 13.06 2.29
CA TRP A 8 -22.67 11.92 3.14
C TRP A 8 -21.96 12.40 4.42
N LYS A 9 -22.43 11.93 5.59
CA LYS A 9 -21.85 12.27 6.90
C LYS A 9 -21.20 11.07 7.62
N GLY A 10 -21.21 9.91 6.99
CA GLY A 10 -20.62 8.69 7.54
C GLY A 10 -19.12 8.57 7.24
N PRO A 11 -18.49 7.46 7.65
CA PRO A 11 -17.11 7.17 7.28
C PRO A 11 -16.97 7.01 5.75
N ILE A 12 -15.84 7.43 5.22
CA ILE A 12 -15.42 7.25 3.83
C ILE A 12 -14.16 6.41 3.86
N LEU A 13 -14.26 5.21 3.29
CA LEU A 13 -13.18 4.23 3.24
C LEU A 13 -12.64 4.15 1.82
N ASP A 14 -11.35 4.34 1.67
CA ASP A 14 -10.62 3.76 0.55
C ASP A 14 -10.21 2.33 0.91
N ASN A 15 -10.75 1.36 0.19
CA ASN A 15 -10.55 -0.06 0.49
C ASN A 15 -9.23 -0.63 -0.07
N HIS A 16 -8.50 0.13 -0.88
CA HIS A 16 -7.26 -0.33 -1.50
C HIS A 16 -6.34 0.86 -1.76
N PHE A 17 -5.68 1.32 -0.70
CA PHE A 17 -4.77 2.45 -0.76
C PHE A 17 -3.32 1.98 -0.83
N HIS A 18 -2.54 2.51 -1.77
CA HIS A 18 -1.10 2.28 -1.85
C HIS A 18 -0.33 3.56 -1.52
N LEU A 19 0.71 3.44 -0.68
CA LEU A 19 1.62 4.53 -0.36
C LEU A 19 3.03 4.21 -0.85
N ASN A 20 3.68 5.23 -1.39
CA ASN A 20 5.07 5.15 -1.84
C ASN A 20 5.87 6.27 -1.20
N ARG A 21 6.93 5.92 -0.45
CA ARG A 21 7.85 6.86 0.20
C ARG A 21 8.62 7.74 -0.79
N LYS A 22 8.86 7.25 -2.00
CA LYS A 22 9.52 8.01 -3.09
C LYS A 22 8.53 8.91 -3.85
N GLY A 23 7.23 8.74 -3.61
CA GLY A 23 6.17 9.57 -4.17
C GLY A 23 5.69 10.63 -3.19
N ARG A 24 4.40 10.97 -3.25
CA ARG A 24 3.79 11.98 -2.37
C ARG A 24 3.60 11.50 -0.92
N PHE A 25 3.70 10.20 -0.67
CA PHE A 25 3.62 9.58 0.65
C PHE A 25 2.53 10.21 1.56
N LEU A 26 2.92 10.94 2.61
CA LEU A 26 2.00 11.56 3.56
C LEU A 26 1.10 12.62 2.93
N ASP A 27 1.60 13.39 1.96
CA ASP A 27 0.77 14.38 1.26
C ASP A 27 -0.39 13.72 0.50
N ALA A 28 -0.22 12.48 0.02
CA ALA A 28 -1.32 11.74 -0.61
C ALA A 28 -2.42 11.38 0.41
N ALA A 29 -2.02 10.95 1.62
CA ALA A 29 -2.97 10.68 2.70
C ALA A 29 -3.64 11.96 3.21
N LYS A 30 -2.89 13.06 3.29
CA LYS A 30 -3.41 14.39 3.63
C LYS A 30 -4.46 14.87 2.62
N ASP A 31 -4.19 14.71 1.33
CA ASP A 31 -5.16 15.08 0.29
C ASP A 31 -6.45 14.26 0.41
N PHE A 32 -6.34 12.94 0.64
CA PHE A 32 -7.50 12.09 0.87
C PHE A 32 -8.33 12.58 2.08
N LYS A 33 -7.66 12.94 3.18
CA LYS A 33 -8.34 13.55 4.33
C LYS A 33 -9.02 14.87 3.98
N ASN A 34 -8.35 15.76 3.25
CA ASN A 34 -8.85 17.10 2.92
C ASN A 34 -10.14 17.06 2.09
N VAL A 35 -10.35 15.99 1.32
CA VAL A 35 -11.59 15.77 0.55
C VAL A 35 -12.65 14.96 1.30
N GLY A 36 -12.45 14.69 2.59
CA GLY A 36 -13.42 14.02 3.47
C GLY A 36 -13.15 12.54 3.75
N GLY A 37 -12.04 11.99 3.28
CA GLY A 37 -11.60 10.64 3.59
C GLY A 37 -11.36 10.45 5.09
N THR A 38 -11.75 9.29 5.64
CA THR A 38 -11.60 9.02 7.08
C THR A 38 -10.92 7.69 7.38
N HIS A 39 -11.05 6.71 6.50
CA HIS A 39 -10.47 5.39 6.67
C HIS A 39 -9.72 4.96 5.41
N LEU A 40 -8.64 4.22 5.57
CA LEU A 40 -7.96 3.58 4.46
C LEU A 40 -7.48 2.17 4.82
N VAL A 41 -7.53 1.28 3.85
CA VAL A 41 -6.84 -0.01 3.89
C VAL A 41 -5.53 0.15 3.13
N LEU A 42 -4.43 0.23 3.87
CA LEU A 42 -3.09 0.28 3.31
C LEU A 42 -2.68 -1.12 2.85
N VAL A 43 -2.67 -1.32 1.53
CA VAL A 43 -2.25 -2.58 0.91
C VAL A 43 -0.76 -2.52 0.62
N HIS A 44 -0.03 -3.53 1.07
CA HIS A 44 1.40 -3.66 0.83
C HIS A 44 1.73 -3.55 -0.66
N CYS A 45 2.61 -2.61 -0.99
CA CYS A 45 3.14 -2.41 -2.34
C CYS A 45 4.66 -2.22 -2.21
N PRO A 46 5.46 -3.24 -2.54
CA PRO A 46 6.91 -3.15 -2.46
C PRO A 46 7.46 -2.28 -3.60
N ASP A 47 8.72 -1.90 -3.49
CA ASP A 47 9.45 -1.31 -4.61
C ASP A 47 9.63 -2.38 -5.71
N PHE A 48 8.94 -2.22 -6.84
CA PHE A 48 9.03 -3.16 -7.96
C PHE A 48 10.37 -3.11 -8.70
N ALA A 49 11.19 -2.07 -8.51
CA ALA A 49 12.53 -2.03 -9.08
C ALA A 49 13.47 -3.06 -8.39
N SER A 50 13.19 -3.39 -7.13
CA SER A 50 13.95 -4.36 -6.35
C SER A 50 13.01 -5.15 -5.44
N PRO A 51 12.18 -6.05 -6.00
CA PRO A 51 11.22 -6.81 -5.21
C PRO A 51 11.95 -7.72 -4.23
N PRO A 52 11.43 -7.90 -3.00
CA PRO A 52 12.03 -8.79 -2.01
C PRO A 52 12.07 -10.23 -2.54
N THR A 53 13.20 -10.92 -2.32
CA THR A 53 13.40 -12.33 -2.73
C THR A 53 13.71 -13.27 -1.57
N SER A 54 14.04 -12.73 -0.40
CA SER A 54 14.30 -13.50 0.82
C SER A 54 13.26 -13.23 1.92
N ILE A 55 13.10 -14.17 2.86
CA ILE A 55 12.20 -13.99 4.02
C ILE A 55 12.54 -12.72 4.81
N ASN A 56 13.84 -12.42 4.96
CA ASN A 56 14.30 -11.24 5.68
C ASN A 56 13.94 -9.94 4.94
N GLU A 57 14.05 -9.93 3.61
CA GLU A 57 13.63 -8.79 2.79
C GLU A 57 12.10 -8.60 2.85
N HIS A 58 11.31 -9.67 2.73
CA HIS A 58 9.85 -9.58 2.89
C HIS A 58 9.47 -9.04 4.27
N ARG A 59 10.14 -9.48 5.33
CA ARG A 59 9.92 -8.96 6.68
C ARG A 59 10.22 -7.47 6.76
N ALA A 60 11.33 -7.03 6.17
CA ALA A 60 11.71 -5.62 6.15
C ALA A 60 10.70 -4.76 5.40
N THR A 61 10.25 -5.18 4.22
CA THR A 61 9.27 -4.42 3.42
C THR A 61 7.87 -4.39 4.05
N TYR A 62 7.46 -5.46 4.73
CA TYR A 62 6.22 -5.47 5.51
C TYR A 62 6.31 -4.56 6.73
N GLN A 63 7.43 -4.60 7.44
CA GLN A 63 7.67 -3.71 8.58
C GLN A 63 7.63 -2.24 8.15
N ASP A 64 8.18 -1.93 6.98
CA ASP A 64 8.11 -0.60 6.40
C ASP A 64 6.67 -0.17 6.12
N THR A 65 5.83 -1.08 5.62
CA THR A 65 4.39 -0.82 5.39
C THR A 65 3.64 -0.54 6.69
N ILE A 66 3.94 -1.29 7.76
CA ILE A 66 3.39 -1.02 9.09
C ILE A 66 3.83 0.37 9.57
N ALA A 67 5.12 0.70 9.43
CA ALA A 67 5.64 2.01 9.82
C ALA A 67 5.01 3.17 9.01
N MET A 68 4.70 2.96 7.73
CA MET A 68 3.94 3.91 6.93
C MET A 68 2.54 4.14 7.51
N ALA A 69 1.84 3.06 7.88
CA ALA A 69 0.53 3.17 8.51
C ALA A 69 0.58 3.96 9.82
N GLU A 70 1.58 3.71 10.69
CA GLU A 70 1.71 4.46 11.95
C GLU A 70 1.95 5.96 11.74
N LYS A 71 2.75 6.33 10.72
CA LYS A 71 2.93 7.74 10.36
C LYS A 71 1.63 8.39 9.91
N VAL A 72 0.87 7.73 9.05
CA VAL A 72 -0.42 8.27 8.57
C VAL A 72 -1.42 8.45 9.71
N ARG A 73 -1.48 7.48 10.65
CA ARG A 73 -2.34 7.60 11.84
C ARG A 73 -1.94 8.80 12.70
N SER A 74 -0.65 8.92 13.02
CA SER A 74 -0.15 9.98 13.90
C SER A 74 -0.19 11.38 13.30
N GLU A 75 0.08 11.52 12.00
CA GLU A 75 0.15 12.84 11.35
C GLU A 75 -1.17 13.33 10.76
N HIS A 76 -2.09 12.42 10.41
CA HIS A 76 -3.33 12.78 9.73
C HIS A 76 -4.59 12.29 10.43
N ASP A 77 -4.52 11.59 11.56
CA ASP A 77 -5.71 11.12 12.28
C ASP A 77 -6.67 10.32 11.37
N LEU A 78 -6.09 9.55 10.45
CA LEU A 78 -6.82 8.63 9.57
C LEU A 78 -6.84 7.23 10.20
N HIS A 79 -7.98 6.54 10.08
CA HIS A 79 -8.07 5.15 10.52
C HIS A 79 -7.46 4.22 9.47
N VAL A 80 -6.28 3.67 9.77
CA VAL A 80 -5.55 2.80 8.84
C VAL A 80 -5.67 1.33 9.25
N ARG A 81 -6.15 0.49 8.32
CA ARG A 81 -6.01 -0.98 8.36
C ARG A 81 -4.87 -1.38 7.44
N VAL A 82 -4.16 -2.47 7.74
CA VAL A 82 -3.00 -2.91 6.95
C VAL A 82 -3.24 -4.30 6.39
N VAL A 83 -2.98 -4.48 5.09
CA VAL A 83 -2.98 -5.77 4.42
C VAL A 83 -1.56 -6.08 3.95
N LEU A 84 -1.00 -7.16 4.46
CA LEU A 84 0.33 -7.65 4.11
C LEU A 84 0.21 -8.92 3.28
N GLY A 85 1.02 -9.03 2.24
CA GLY A 85 1.08 -10.20 1.39
C GLY A 85 2.01 -9.98 0.20
N PRO A 86 2.47 -11.06 -0.45
CA PRO A 86 3.27 -10.94 -1.66
C PRO A 86 2.47 -10.21 -2.74
N HIS A 87 3.06 -9.16 -3.31
CA HIS A 87 2.39 -8.42 -4.38
C HIS A 87 2.44 -9.25 -5.68
N PRO A 88 1.32 -9.45 -6.41
CA PRO A 88 1.30 -10.26 -7.63
C PRO A 88 2.36 -9.86 -8.67
N ALA A 89 2.59 -8.55 -8.84
CA ALA A 89 3.63 -8.04 -9.74
C ALA A 89 5.06 -8.43 -9.30
N ALA A 90 5.35 -8.48 -7.99
CA ALA A 90 6.66 -8.95 -7.50
C ALA A 90 6.84 -10.45 -7.82
N PHE A 91 5.77 -11.23 -7.73
CA PHE A 91 5.77 -12.64 -8.08
C PHE A 91 5.96 -12.88 -9.58
N ALA A 92 5.35 -12.05 -10.43
CA ALA A 92 5.57 -12.10 -11.88
C ALA A 92 7.06 -11.86 -12.25
N HIS A 93 7.73 -10.90 -11.60
CA HIS A 93 9.16 -10.67 -11.79
C HIS A 93 10.02 -11.88 -11.35
N GLN A 94 9.64 -12.55 -10.27
CA GLN A 94 10.34 -13.76 -9.82
C GLN A 94 10.15 -14.91 -10.82
N PHE A 95 8.95 -15.10 -11.37
CA PHE A 95 8.68 -16.10 -12.40
C PHE A 95 9.47 -15.85 -13.69
N ILE A 96 9.53 -14.59 -14.16
CA ILE A 96 10.31 -14.24 -15.36
C ILE A 96 11.78 -14.59 -15.14
N ARG A 97 12.36 -14.17 -14.00
CA ARG A 97 13.76 -14.51 -13.67
C ARG A 97 13.99 -16.01 -13.58
N TRP A 98 13.06 -16.75 -12.98
CA TRP A 98 13.15 -18.20 -12.88
C TRP A 98 13.14 -18.88 -14.25
N MET A 99 12.22 -18.47 -15.13
CA MET A 99 12.16 -18.98 -16.50
C MET A 99 13.42 -18.64 -17.31
N GLU A 100 14.01 -17.46 -17.10
CA GLU A 100 15.25 -17.04 -17.76
C GLU A 100 16.49 -17.81 -17.25
N GLN A 101 16.54 -18.17 -15.96
CA GLN A 101 17.70 -18.79 -15.32
C GLN A 101 17.68 -20.31 -15.37
N ASP A 102 16.52 -20.92 -15.08
CA ASP A 102 16.40 -22.36 -14.83
C ASP A 102 15.54 -23.10 -15.90
N GLY A 103 14.83 -22.35 -16.75
CA GLY A 103 13.94 -22.91 -17.77
C GLY A 103 12.81 -23.78 -17.20
N GLU A 104 12.23 -24.67 -18.02
CA GLU A 104 11.11 -25.54 -17.60
C GLU A 104 11.46 -26.56 -16.50
N LYS A 105 12.75 -26.71 -16.14
CA LYS A 105 13.24 -27.69 -15.16
C LYS A 105 13.47 -27.11 -13.76
N GLY A 106 13.09 -25.84 -13.54
CA GLY A 106 13.24 -25.20 -12.25
C GLY A 106 12.66 -26.03 -11.10
N ARG A 107 13.38 -26.09 -9.97
CA ARG A 107 12.90 -26.75 -8.74
C ARG A 107 11.96 -25.86 -7.95
#